data_AF-A0A520QFM7-F1
#
_entry.id   AF-A0A520QFM7-F1
#
_cell.length_a   1.000
_cell.length_b   1.000
_cell.length_c   1.000
_cell.angle_alpha   90.00
_cell.angle_beta   90.00
_cell.angle_gamma   90.00
#
_symmetry.space_group_name_H-M   'P 1'
#
loop_
_entity.id
_entity.type
_entity.pdbx_description
1 polymer ?
#
loop_
_entity_poly.entity_id
_entity_poly.type
_entity_poly.pdbx_seq_one_letter_code
_entity_poly.pdbx_strand_id
1 'polypeptide(L)'
;MRHLFIALALMLTACGGSDSEEETAPTVAPAGGEDTGSEDTGEPPIEDPPLPMAPQRPEMTVEECEGQGATVVGDIGDGAIHREDYVCPSGAAPIGSVALGVEGSVCCP
;
A
#
# COMPACT_ATOMS: atom_id res chain seq x y z
N MET A 1 -34.64 7.34 -40.48
CA MET A 1 -34.27 7.72 -41.86
C MET A 1 -33.89 9.18 -41.85
N ARG A 2 -32.66 9.51 -42.31
CA ARG A 2 -32.08 10.87 -42.47
C ARG A 2 -31.80 11.52 -41.11
N HIS A 3 -30.60 11.50 -40.54
CA HIS A 3 -29.39 12.07 -41.10
C HIS A 3 -28.16 11.30 -40.57
N LEU A 4 -27.71 10.36 -41.41
CA LEU A 4 -26.30 9.98 -41.55
C LEU A 4 -25.56 11.15 -42.24
N PHE A 5 -24.22 11.15 -42.23
CA PHE A 5 -23.26 12.17 -42.72
C PHE A 5 -22.95 13.24 -41.66
N ILE A 6 -21.77 13.32 -41.03
CA ILE A 6 -20.40 13.46 -41.56
C ILE A 6 -19.47 13.05 -40.38
N ALA A 7 -18.80 11.89 -40.36
CA ALA A 7 -17.53 11.55 -40.98
C ALA A 7 -16.40 12.61 -40.81
N LEU A 8 -15.26 12.15 -40.26
CA LEU A 8 -13.90 12.72 -40.40
C LEU A 8 -13.37 13.62 -39.28
N ALA A 9 -12.61 13.02 -38.36
CA ALA A 9 -11.21 13.40 -38.15
C ALA A 9 -10.47 12.27 -37.40
N LEU A 10 -9.74 11.46 -38.16
CA LEU A 10 -8.61 10.67 -37.71
C LEU A 10 -7.58 11.59 -37.04
N MET A 11 -7.11 11.25 -35.84
CA MET A 11 -5.75 11.56 -35.42
C MET A 11 -5.11 10.29 -34.85
N LEU A 12 -4.32 9.65 -35.72
CA LEU A 12 -3.30 8.69 -35.33
C LEU A 12 -2.28 9.40 -34.44
N THR A 13 -1.98 8.83 -33.28
CA THR A 13 -0.65 8.98 -32.69
C THR A 13 -0.12 7.59 -32.40
N ALA A 14 0.73 7.14 -33.31
CA ALA A 14 1.54 5.95 -33.16
C ALA A 14 2.73 6.24 -32.24
N CYS A 15 2.89 5.41 -31.22
CA CYS A 15 4.17 5.00 -30.63
C CYS A 15 3.97 3.50 -30.33
N GLY A 16 4.65 2.53 -30.95
CA GLY A 16 5.87 2.57 -31.73
C GLY A 16 7.05 2.04 -30.91
N GLY A 17 7.18 0.71 -30.88
CA GLY A 17 8.39 -0.05 -30.52
C GLY A 17 8.52 -0.42 -29.04
N SER A 18 9.14 -1.54 -28.65
CA SER A 18 9.69 -2.71 -29.34
C SER A 18 10.14 -3.69 -28.23
N ASP A 19 10.17 -4.98 -28.57
CA ASP A 19 10.87 -6.09 -27.90
C ASP A 19 11.93 -5.72 -26.84
N SER A 20 11.83 -6.34 -25.67
CA SER A 20 12.98 -6.60 -24.80
C SER A 20 13.19 -8.11 -24.71
N GLU A 21 13.96 -8.60 -25.67
CA GLU A 21 15.22 -9.30 -25.44
C GLU A 21 15.20 -10.45 -24.41
N GLU A 22 15.28 -11.65 -24.95
CA GLU A 22 15.92 -12.83 -24.38
C GLU A 22 17.29 -12.46 -23.75
N GLU A 23 17.50 -12.77 -22.47
CA GLU A 23 18.84 -12.91 -21.91
C GLU A 23 18.99 -14.30 -21.28
N THR A 24 19.74 -15.13 -21.98
CA THR A 24 20.23 -16.43 -21.52
C THR A 24 21.44 -16.24 -20.62
N ALA A 25 21.30 -16.70 -19.36
CA ALA A 25 22.33 -17.26 -18.46
C ALA A 25 23.38 -16.28 -17.85
N PRO A 26 23.86 -16.53 -16.61
CA PRO A 26 24.76 -17.67 -16.37
C PRO A 26 24.53 -18.47 -15.08
N THR A 27 24.97 -19.73 -15.15
CA THR A 27 25.39 -20.56 -14.01
C THR A 27 26.58 -19.90 -13.32
N VAL A 28 26.52 -19.67 -12.00
CA VAL A 28 27.65 -19.82 -11.07
C VAL A 28 27.11 -20.08 -9.67
N ALA A 29 27.36 -21.28 -9.15
CA ALA A 29 27.32 -21.55 -7.73
C ALA A 29 28.62 -21.04 -7.09
N PRO A 30 28.58 -20.33 -5.95
CA PRO A 30 29.68 -20.33 -5.01
C PRO A 30 29.40 -21.31 -3.87
N ALA A 31 30.33 -22.25 -3.70
CA ALA A 31 30.61 -22.86 -2.42
C ALA A 31 31.32 -21.83 -1.52
N GLY A 32 31.03 -21.84 -0.22
CA GLY A 32 31.73 -21.05 0.80
C GLY A 32 30.73 -20.18 1.59
N GLY A 33 30.66 -20.23 2.91
CA GLY A 33 31.44 -20.99 3.88
C GLY A 33 30.59 -21.23 5.13
N GLU A 34 30.98 -22.28 5.85
CA GLU A 34 30.74 -22.38 7.28
C GLU A 34 31.28 -21.12 7.97
N ASP A 35 30.38 -20.24 8.44
CA ASP A 35 30.74 -19.26 9.47
C ASP A 35 30.23 -19.84 10.80
N THR A 36 31.13 -20.61 11.41
CA THR A 36 31.00 -21.09 12.77
C THR A 36 31.09 -19.92 13.73
N GLY A 37 29.98 -19.63 14.40
CA GLY A 37 30.00 -19.43 15.84
C GLY A 37 30.34 -18.02 16.33
N SER A 38 29.28 -17.40 16.86
CA SER A 38 29.27 -16.78 18.18
C SER A 38 30.30 -15.69 18.48
N GLU A 39 29.86 -14.45 18.34
CA GLU A 39 30.20 -13.42 19.31
C GLU A 39 28.90 -12.89 19.91
N ASP A 40 28.49 -13.57 20.99
CA ASP A 40 27.60 -13.09 22.04
C ASP A 40 28.22 -11.83 22.66
N THR A 41 28.05 -10.69 22.00
CA THR A 41 28.26 -9.39 22.62
C THR A 41 26.90 -8.94 23.10
N GLY A 42 26.66 -9.06 24.41
CA GLY A 42 25.46 -8.58 25.07
C GLY A 42 25.28 -7.08 24.86
N GLU A 43 24.64 -6.72 23.75
CA GLU A 43 23.98 -5.44 23.59
C GLU A 43 22.70 -5.52 24.44
N PRO A 44 22.43 -4.57 25.35
CA PRO A 44 21.14 -4.50 26.00
C PRO A 44 20.05 -4.47 24.90
N PRO A 45 18.90 -5.14 25.08
CA PRO A 45 17.82 -5.03 24.11
C PRO A 45 17.55 -3.54 23.92
N ILE A 46 17.71 -3.06 22.68
CA ILE A 46 17.21 -1.75 22.28
C ILE A 46 15.71 -1.85 22.54
N GLU A 47 15.24 -1.29 23.66
CA GLU A 47 13.81 -1.09 23.87
C GLU A 47 13.38 -0.12 22.78
N ASP A 48 12.73 -0.66 21.74
CA ASP A 48 12.15 0.16 20.68
C ASP A 48 11.35 1.28 21.36
N PRO A 49 11.65 2.56 21.07
CA PRO A 49 10.85 3.65 21.60
C PRO A 49 9.40 3.37 21.20
N PRO A 50 8.42 3.57 22.10
CA PRO A 50 7.03 3.31 21.77
C PRO A 50 6.71 4.07 20.50
N LEU A 51 6.38 3.32 19.44
CA LEU A 51 5.88 3.92 18.20
C LEU A 51 4.73 4.85 18.58
N PRO A 52 4.61 6.03 17.95
CA PRO A 52 3.53 6.95 18.25
C PRO A 52 2.22 6.17 18.24
N MET A 53 1.57 6.09 19.40
CA MET A 53 0.38 5.27 19.57
C MET A 53 -0.66 5.82 18.60
N ALA A 54 -1.04 5.01 17.61
CA ALA A 54 -2.13 5.34 16.73
C ALA A 54 -3.38 5.70 17.57
N PRO A 55 -4.31 6.51 17.03
CA PRO A 55 -5.50 6.93 17.75
C PRO A 55 -6.22 5.68 18.25
N GLN A 56 -6.70 5.70 19.50
CA GLN A 56 -7.39 4.57 20.12
C GLN A 56 -8.79 4.38 19.49
N ARG A 57 -8.83 3.99 18.22
CA ARG A 57 -10.02 3.59 17.49
C ARG A 57 -10.18 2.07 17.59
N PRO A 58 -11.42 1.55 17.57
CA PRO A 58 -11.61 0.12 17.49
C PRO A 58 -10.97 -0.43 16.22
N GLU A 59 -10.19 -1.50 16.37
CA GLU A 59 -9.69 -2.29 15.25
C GLU A 59 -10.84 -3.12 14.66
N MET A 60 -10.95 -3.14 13.34
CA MET A 60 -11.97 -3.93 12.62
C MET A 60 -11.43 -4.46 11.28
N THR A 61 -12.09 -5.48 10.75
CA THR A 61 -11.74 -6.04 9.43
C THR A 61 -12.33 -5.21 8.29
N VAL A 62 -11.86 -5.46 7.07
CA VAL A 62 -12.42 -4.87 5.85
C VAL A 62 -13.89 -5.26 5.70
N GLU A 63 -14.22 -6.54 5.91
CA GLU A 63 -15.58 -7.04 5.79
C GLU A 63 -16.53 -6.43 6.83
N GLU A 64 -16.06 -6.16 8.05
CA GLU A 64 -16.85 -5.46 9.07
C GLU A 64 -17.11 -4.01 8.70
N CYS A 65 -16.13 -3.33 8.10
CA CYS A 65 -16.29 -1.98 7.60
C CYS A 65 -17.31 -1.92 6.45
N GLU A 66 -17.11 -2.73 5.42
CA GLU A 66 -17.98 -2.79 4.24
C GLU A 66 -19.39 -3.28 4.61
N GLY A 67 -19.50 -4.21 5.56
CA GLY A 67 -20.77 -4.71 6.10
C GLY A 67 -21.62 -3.64 6.79
N GLN A 68 -21.01 -2.54 7.25
CA GLN A 68 -21.70 -1.37 7.77
C GLN A 68 -22.12 -0.38 6.68
N GLY A 69 -21.81 -0.65 5.41
CA GLY A 69 -22.02 0.27 4.29
C GLY A 69 -20.98 1.39 4.24
N ALA A 70 -19.89 1.28 5.00
CA ALA A 70 -18.78 2.22 5.04
C ALA A 70 -17.68 1.84 4.03
N THR A 71 -16.68 2.72 3.87
CA THR A 71 -15.57 2.56 2.92
C THR A 71 -14.24 2.51 3.66
N VAL A 72 -13.37 1.57 3.26
CA VAL A 72 -11.98 1.52 3.75
C VAL A 72 -11.14 2.56 3.00
N VAL A 73 -10.46 3.43 3.75
CA VAL A 73 -9.56 4.47 3.22
C VAL A 73 -8.15 4.21 3.73
N GLY A 74 -7.22 3.93 2.83
CA GLY A 74 -5.80 3.74 3.14
C GLY A 74 -5.05 5.04 3.34
N ASP A 75 -3.93 4.97 4.05
CA ASP A 75 -2.96 6.05 4.11
C ASP A 75 -2.17 6.15 2.79
N ILE A 76 -1.74 7.36 2.41
CA ILE A 76 -0.90 7.59 1.22
C ILE A 76 0.59 7.64 1.54
N GLY A 77 0.97 7.43 2.81
CA GLY A 77 2.31 7.56 3.34
C GLY A 77 2.62 8.91 3.97
N ASP A 78 1.60 9.74 4.25
CA ASP A 78 1.75 10.97 5.04
C ASP A 78 1.42 10.76 6.52
N GLY A 79 0.98 9.55 6.89
CA GLY A 79 0.60 9.17 8.24
C GLY A 79 -0.67 9.88 8.71
N ALA A 80 -1.43 10.48 7.81
CA ALA A 80 -2.62 11.27 8.15
C ALA A 80 -3.61 10.46 8.97
N ILE A 81 -3.85 9.19 8.61
CA ILE A 81 -4.85 8.37 9.28
C ILE A 81 -4.48 8.07 10.74
N HIS A 82 -3.21 8.18 11.12
CA HIS A 82 -2.70 7.94 12.48
C HIS A 82 -2.79 9.17 13.37
N ARG A 83 -3.26 10.30 12.85
CA ARG A 83 -3.46 11.51 13.67
C ARG A 83 -4.80 11.46 14.38
N GLU A 84 -4.85 12.00 15.59
CA GLU A 84 -6.07 12.06 16.40
C GLU A 84 -7.15 12.97 15.78
N ASP A 85 -6.73 13.95 14.98
CA ASP A 85 -7.61 14.91 14.30
C ASP A 85 -7.96 14.52 12.85
N TYR A 86 -7.63 13.29 12.44
CA TYR A 86 -8.01 12.81 11.12
C TYR A 86 -9.52 12.79 10.94
N VAL A 87 -9.96 13.37 9.82
CA VAL A 87 -11.35 13.32 9.36
C VAL A 87 -11.41 12.61 8.02
N CYS A 88 -12.44 11.76 7.87
CA CYS A 88 -12.74 11.10 6.62
C CYS A 88 -13.06 12.14 5.52
N PRO A 89 -13.01 11.77 4.23
CA PRO A 89 -13.40 12.65 3.14
C PRO A 89 -14.82 13.22 3.25
N SER A 90 -15.72 12.50 3.95
CA SER A 90 -17.07 12.96 4.29
C SER A 90 -17.11 14.07 5.37
N GLY A 91 -15.98 14.34 6.04
CA GLY A 91 -15.86 15.25 7.18
C GLY A 91 -16.17 14.60 8.53
N ALA A 92 -16.60 13.33 8.55
CA ALA A 92 -16.86 12.58 9.76
C ALA A 92 -15.57 12.02 10.39
N ALA A 93 -15.60 11.72 11.69
CA ALA A 93 -14.56 10.92 12.31
C ALA A 93 -14.62 9.46 11.78
N PRO A 94 -13.48 8.76 11.69
CA PRO A 94 -13.49 7.35 11.33
C PRO A 94 -14.22 6.49 12.36
N ILE A 95 -14.89 5.45 11.88
CA ILE A 95 -15.58 4.48 12.71
C ILE A 95 -14.57 3.60 13.46
N GLY A 96 -13.49 3.21 12.77
CA GLY A 96 -12.48 2.29 13.27
C GLY A 96 -11.20 2.34 12.44
N SER A 97 -10.16 1.68 12.94
CA SER A 97 -8.92 1.39 12.21
C SER A 97 -9.06 0.02 11.53
N VAL A 98 -8.46 -0.12 10.35
CA VAL A 98 -8.43 -1.37 9.59
C VAL A 98 -6.97 -1.72 9.32
N ALA A 99 -6.51 -2.84 9.85
CA ALA A 99 -5.17 -3.36 9.63
C ALA A 99 -5.05 -3.94 8.20
N LEU A 100 -4.85 -3.06 7.22
CA LEU A 100 -4.66 -3.41 5.81
C LEU A 100 -3.36 -2.81 5.28
N GLY A 101 -2.49 -3.66 4.73
CA GLY A 101 -1.17 -3.22 4.24
C GLY A 101 -0.22 -2.81 5.36
N VAL A 102 0.88 -2.15 4.98
CA VAL A 102 1.93 -1.71 5.93
C VAL A 102 1.57 -0.37 6.59
N GLU A 103 0.95 0.54 5.83
CA GLU A 103 0.63 1.89 6.29
C GLU A 103 -0.68 1.95 7.09
N GLY A 104 -1.53 0.92 6.95
CA GLY A 104 -2.85 0.82 7.58
C GLY A 104 -3.94 1.58 6.83
N SER A 105 -5.16 1.42 7.32
CA SER A 105 -6.37 2.05 6.78
C SER A 105 -7.34 2.42 7.90
N VAL A 106 -8.38 3.19 7.54
CA VAL A 106 -9.50 3.52 8.43
C VAL A 106 -10.84 3.22 7.78
N CYS A 107 -11.86 2.96 8.59
CA CYS A 107 -13.22 2.77 8.13
C CYS A 107 -14.00 4.11 8.17
N CYS A 108 -14.45 4.58 7.02
CA CYS A 108 -15.11 5.88 6.85
C CYS A 108 -16.58 5.73 6.44
N PRO A 109 -17.52 6.44 7.10
CA PRO A 109 -18.94 6.44 6.72
C PRO A 109 -19.20 7.23 5.44
#